data_AF-X1UW38-F1
#
_entry.id   AF-X1UW38-F1
#
_cell.length_a   1.000
_cell.length_b   1.000
_cell.length_c   1.000
_cell.angle_alpha   90.00
_cell.angle_beta   90.00
_cell.angle_gamma   90.00
#
_symmetry.space_group_name_H-M   'P 1'
#
loop_
_entity.id
_entity.type
_entity.pdbx_description
1 polymer ?
#
loop_
_entity_poly.entity_id
_entity_poly.type
_entity_poly.pdbx_seq_one_letter_code
_entity_poly.pdbx_strand_id
1 'polypeptide(L)' 'EYEPYQKIADAAMETRGYEKNINWLTMKYEGAQHHEDDWHARFHIPMEFLLKCSDH' A
#
# COMPACT_ATOMS: atom_id res chain seq x y z
N GLU A 1 -1.96 -14.49 -7.28
CA GLU A 1 -2.86 -14.91 -6.19
C GLU A 1 -2.31 -14.41 -4.85
N TYR A 2 -2.81 -13.28 -4.35
CA TYR A 2 -2.43 -12.70 -3.05
C TYR A 2 -3.64 -12.15 -2.28
N GLU A 3 -4.84 -12.23 -2.87
CA GLU A 3 -6.05 -11.68 -2.29
C GLU A 3 -6.39 -12.15 -0.86
N PRO A 4 -6.28 -13.46 -0.51
CA PRO A 4 -6.64 -13.87 0.84
C PRO A 4 -5.70 -13.28 1.89
N TYR A 5 -4.41 -13.16 1.58
CA TYR A 5 -3.44 -12.58 2.51
C TYR A 5 -3.56 -11.06 2.63
N GLN A 6 -3.90 -10.37 1.54
CA GLN A 6 -4.18 -8.93 1.58
C GLN A 6 -5.35 -8.62 2.53
N LYS A 7 -6.44 -9.39 2.45
CA LYS A 7 -7.60 -9.20 3.32
C LYS A 7 -7.27 -9.43 4.81
N ILE A 8 -6.42 -10.42 5.11
CA ILE A 8 -5.96 -10.68 6.48
C ILE A 8 -5.11 -9.52 7.00
N ALA A 9 -4.19 -9.02 6.18
CA ALA A 9 -3.36 -7.87 6.53
C ALA A 9 -4.21 -6.61 6.75
N ASP A 10 -5.16 -6.34 5.85
CA ASP A 10 -6.05 -5.19 5.95
C ASP A 10 -6.86 -5.21 7.25
N ALA A 11 -7.45 -6.36 7.61
CA ALA A 11 -8.17 -6.51 8.87
C ALA A 11 -7.24 -6.34 10.10
N ALA A 12 -6.00 -6.81 10.02
CA ALA A 12 -5.02 -6.62 11.10
C ALA A 12 -4.64 -5.14 11.29
N MET A 13 -4.60 -4.35 10.22
CA MET A 13 -4.33 -2.91 10.29
C MET A 13 -5.52 -2.17 10.92
N GLU A 14 -6.75 -2.45 10.48
CA GLU A 14 -7.96 -1.85 11.04
C GLU A 14 -8.11 -2.15 12.53
N THR A 15 -7.95 -3.42 12.94
CA THR A 15 -8.06 -3.84 14.35
C THR A 15 -7.02 -3.19 15.26
N ARG A 16 -5.89 -2.73 14.71
CA ARG A 16 -4.81 -2.05 15.45
C ARG A 16 -4.98 -0.54 15.47
N GLY A 17 -6.04 0.00 14.89
CA GLY A 17 -6.34 1.44 14.87
C GLY A 17 -5.57 2.22 13.82
N TYR A 18 -5.07 1.56 12.76
CA TYR A 18 -4.53 2.27 11.61
C TYR A 18 -5.65 2.84 10.76
N GLU A 19 -5.44 4.04 10.25
CA GLU A 19 -6.34 4.80 9.41
C GLU A 19 -5.86 4.77 7.95
N LYS A 20 -6.73 4.25 7.08
CA LYS A 20 -6.44 4.14 5.65
C LYS A 20 -6.26 5.54 5.02
N ASN A 21 -5.23 5.67 4.18
CA ASN A 21 -4.75 6.90 3.56
C ASN A 21 -4.14 7.95 4.52
N ILE A 22 -4.00 7.63 5.81
CA ILE A 22 -3.35 8.52 6.79
C ILE A 22 -2.03 7.90 7.24
N ASN A 23 -2.10 6.71 7.85
CA ASN A 23 -0.93 5.99 8.35
C ASN A 23 -0.85 4.55 7.79
N TRP A 24 -1.73 4.22 6.85
CA TRP A 24 -1.72 2.96 6.12
C TRP A 24 -2.30 3.11 4.71
N LEU A 25 -1.66 2.48 3.71
CA LEU A 25 -2.12 2.44 2.32
C LEU A 25 -2.07 0.99 1.80
N THR A 26 -3.16 0.52 1.20
CA THR A 26 -3.23 -0.76 0.47
C THR A 26 -3.73 -0.48 -0.95
N MET A 27 -2.98 -0.93 -1.95
CA MET A 27 -3.35 -0.82 -3.37
C MET A 27 -3.22 -2.18 -4.06
N LYS A 28 -4.18 -2.52 -4.91
CA LYS A 28 -4.18 -3.73 -5.72
C LYS A 28 -3.97 -3.34 -7.18
N TYR A 29 -3.03 -3.97 -7.85
CA TYR A 29 -2.77 -3.79 -9.28
C TYR A 29 -3.16 -5.08 -10.01
N GLU A 30 -4.29 -5.06 -10.70
CA GLU A 30 -4.76 -6.19 -11.49
C GLU A 30 -3.96 -6.29 -12.80
N GLY A 31 -3.38 -7.46 -13.07
CA GLY A 31 -2.60 -7.70 -14.28
C GLY A 31 -1.12 -7.32 -14.20
N ALA A 32 -0.68 -6.61 -13.15
CA ALA A 32 0.74 -6.44 -12.86
C ALA A 32 1.32 -7.76 -12.34
N GLN A 33 2.43 -8.19 -12.91
CA GLN A 33 3.13 -9.36 -12.43
C GLN A 33 3.99 -8.99 -11.21
N HIS A 34 4.43 -9.99 -10.45
CA HIS A 34 5.31 -9.78 -9.30
C HIS A 34 6.76 -9.69 -9.76
N HIS A 35 7.03 -8.82 -10.74
CA HIS A 35 8.35 -8.58 -11.29
C HIS A 35 8.91 -7.25 -10.78
N GLU A 36 10.23 -7.18 -10.66
CA GLU A 36 10.93 -5.99 -10.15
C GLU A 36 10.64 -4.73 -10.98
N ASP A 37 10.46 -4.87 -12.29
CA ASP A 37 10.11 -3.76 -13.20
C ASP A 37 8.77 -3.12 -12.83
N ASP A 38 7.77 -3.94 -12.49
CA ASP A 38 6.46 -3.49 -12.07
C ASP A 38 6.52 -2.80 -10.69
N TRP A 39 7.41 -3.25 -9.80
CA TRP A 39 7.65 -2.59 -8.51
C TRP A 39 8.39 -1.27 -8.68
N HIS A 40 9.37 -1.20 -9.57
CA HIS A 40 10.13 0.02 -9.85
C HIS A 40 9.20 1.11 -10.41
N ALA A 41 8.30 0.76 -11.33
CA ALA A 41 7.30 1.70 -11.86
C ALA A 41 6.41 2.32 -10.75
N ARG A 42 6.21 1.59 -9.65
CA ARG A 42 5.35 2.00 -8.53
C ARG A 42 6.10 2.57 -7.33
N PHE A 43 7.43 2.63 -7.38
CA PHE A 43 8.26 3.08 -6.25
C PHE A 43 7.95 4.50 -5.78
N HIS A 44 7.51 5.38 -6.68
CA HIS A 44 7.11 6.74 -6.33
C HIS A 44 5.94 6.79 -5.33
N ILE A 45 5.04 5.80 -5.35
CA ILE A 45 3.83 5.82 -4.52
C ILE A 45 4.10 5.66 -3.02
N PRO A 46 4.86 4.64 -2.55
CA PRO A 46 5.24 4.58 -1.14
C PRO A 46 6.13 5.76 -0.74
N MET A 47 6.96 6.29 -1.65
CA MET A 47 7.78 7.47 -1.38
C MET A 47 6.93 8.72 -1.14
N GLU A 48 5.95 9.00 -1.99
CA GLU A 48 5.00 10.11 -1.79
C GLU A 48 4.17 9.93 -0.53
N PHE A 49 3.75 8.71 -0.21
CA PHE A 49 3.00 8.42 1.01
C PHE A 49 3.81 8.72 2.27
N LEU A 50 5.09 8.32 2.31
CA LEU A 50 5.98 8.53 3.45
C LEU A 50 6.50 9.97 3.56
N LEU A 51 6.72 10.63 2.42
CA LEU A 51 7.36 11.94 2.34
C LEU A 51 6.40 13.10 2.10
N LYS A 52 5.08 12.85 2.04
CA LYS A 52 4.10 13.94 2.10
C LYS A 52 4.21 14.65 3.43
N CYS A 53 5.11 15.63 3.48
CA CYS A 53 5.08 16.69 4.46
C CYS A 53 3.72 17.38 4.31
N SER A 54 2.96 17.43 5.39
CA SER A 54 1.85 18.36 5.49
C SER A 54 2.38 19.74 5.15
N ASP A 55 1.92 20.33 4.05
CA ASP A 55 2.08 21.77 3.80
C ASP A 55 1.54 22.49 5.05
N HIS A 56 2.45 22.90 5.93
CA HIS A 56 2.19 23.81 7.03
C HIS A 56 2.41 25.22 6.53
#